data_AF-A0A7W7VGU7-F1
#
_entry.id   AF-A0A7W7VGU7-F1
#
_cell.length_a   1.000
_cell.length_b   1.000
_cell.length_c   1.000
_cell.angle_alpha   90.00
_cell.angle_beta   90.00
_cell.angle_gamma   90.00
#
_symmetry.space_group_name_H-M   'P 1'
#
loop_
_entity.id
_entity.type
_entity.pdbx_description
1 polymer ?
#
loop_
_entity_poly.entity_id
_entity_poly.type
_entity_poly.pdbx_seq_one_letter_code
_entity_poly.pdbx_strand_id
1 'polypeptide(L)'
;MAEIPYRDELLADRTVHRRYADGREEWRTRDGGVVRWRDNRGRAGTDELLGQRIIKRTYTDGGVVYARDVGYGRTLWRDGTVTVNRTSFRGRLGMLLAAVAGGVVLGAMAPPPAEMTVAEEEALRQQAASGSSGGGGGGGDGGGGYDDWDDGDDGGDADGDFG
;
A
#
# COMPACT_ATOMS: atom_id res chain seq x y z
N MET A 1 2.17 16.18 13.89
CA MET A 1 2.19 15.04 12.97
C MET A 1 2.06 13.78 13.81
N ALA A 2 1.03 12.97 13.61
CA ALA A 2 0.76 11.79 14.44
C ALA A 2 1.13 10.52 13.69
N GLU A 3 1.85 9.59 14.34
CA GLU A 3 2.12 8.26 13.81
C GLU A 3 1.12 7.25 14.40
N ILE A 4 0.47 6.47 13.54
CA ILE A 4 -0.50 5.45 13.92
C ILE A 4 -0.02 4.10 13.37
N PRO A 5 0.58 3.24 14.22
CA PRO A 5 0.94 1.90 13.78
C PRO A 5 -0.31 1.05 13.55
N TYR A 6 -0.20 0.09 12.64
CA TYR A 6 -1.22 -0.92 12.40
C TYR A 6 -0.61 -2.31 12.18
N ARG A 7 -1.44 -3.34 12.29
CA ARG A 7 -1.10 -4.73 11.96
C ARG A 7 -2.17 -5.28 11.04
N ASP A 8 -1.74 -6.06 10.06
CA ASP A 8 -2.58 -6.75 9.10
C ASP A 8 -2.59 -8.25 9.41
N GLU A 9 -3.74 -8.86 9.22
CA GLU A 9 -3.98 -10.29 9.33
C GLU A 9 -4.74 -10.73 8.08
N LEU A 10 -4.21 -11.71 7.34
CA LEU A 10 -4.90 -12.31 6.22
C LEU A 10 -5.93 -13.31 6.75
N LEU A 11 -7.21 -13.07 6.44
CA LEU A 11 -8.31 -13.95 6.83
C LEU A 11 -8.53 -15.07 5.81
N ALA A 12 -9.27 -16.11 6.22
CA ALA A 12 -9.54 -17.28 5.38
C ALA A 12 -10.35 -16.97 4.10
N ASP A 13 -11.10 -15.87 4.10
CA ASP A 13 -11.89 -15.39 2.95
C ASP A 13 -11.07 -14.49 2.01
N ARG A 14 -9.74 -14.44 2.18
CA ARG A 14 -8.80 -13.56 1.47
C ARG A 14 -9.02 -12.06 1.72
N THR A 15 -9.82 -11.70 2.71
CA THR A 15 -9.91 -10.33 3.22
C THR A 15 -8.75 -10.07 4.15
N VAL A 16 -8.23 -8.85 4.13
CA VAL A 16 -7.21 -8.38 5.06
C VAL A 16 -7.90 -7.67 6.22
N HIS A 17 -7.64 -8.10 7.44
CA HIS A 17 -8.04 -7.38 8.64
C HIS A 17 -6.88 -6.53 9.17
N ARG A 18 -7.01 -5.21 9.02
CA ARG A 18 -6.07 -4.22 9.54
C ARG A 18 -6.55 -3.68 10.87
N ARG A 19 -5.71 -3.73 11.91
CA ARG A 19 -5.98 -3.16 13.24
C ARG A 19 -5.01 -2.03 13.53
N TYR A 20 -5.54 -0.84 13.74
CA TYR A 20 -4.77 0.36 14.07
C TYR A 20 -4.65 0.51 15.59
N ALA A 21 -3.54 1.09 16.05
CA ALA A 21 -3.32 1.34 17.48
C ALA A 21 -4.28 2.37 18.09
N ASP A 22 -4.98 3.16 17.28
CA ASP A 22 -6.02 4.10 17.71
C ASP A 22 -7.42 3.45 17.85
N GLY A 23 -7.49 2.12 17.78
CA GLY A 23 -8.72 1.35 17.91
C GLY A 23 -9.59 1.30 16.65
N ARG A 24 -9.16 1.90 15.53
CA ARG A 24 -9.80 1.67 14.23
C ARG A 24 -9.44 0.27 13.73
N GLU A 25 -10.37 -0.36 13.05
CA GLU A 25 -10.16 -1.61 12.33
C GLU A 25 -10.69 -1.46 10.92
N GLU A 26 -9.97 -1.97 9.92
CA GLU A 26 -10.37 -1.97 8.51
C GLU A 26 -10.34 -3.40 7.94
N TRP A 27 -11.38 -3.77 7.19
CA TRP A 27 -11.40 -4.97 6.35
C TRP A 27 -11.18 -4.53 4.92
N ARG A 28 -10.18 -5.10 4.26
CA ARG A 28 -9.71 -4.67 2.94
C ARG A 28 -9.71 -5.86 1.99
N THR A 29 -10.23 -5.64 0.78
CA THR A 29 -10.27 -6.65 -0.28
C THR A 29 -9.72 -6.01 -1.54
N ARG A 30 -8.73 -6.64 -2.16
CA ARG A 30 -8.18 -6.20 -3.44
C ARG A 30 -9.05 -6.72 -4.58
N ASP A 31 -9.33 -5.85 -5.53
CA ASP A 31 -10.07 -6.14 -6.75
C ASP A 31 -9.35 -5.42 -7.90
N GLY A 32 -8.47 -6.15 -8.59
CA GLY A 32 -7.54 -5.59 -9.57
C GLY A 32 -6.60 -4.54 -8.98
N GLY A 33 -6.58 -3.35 -9.60
CA GLY A 33 -5.77 -2.20 -9.18
C GLY A 33 -6.35 -1.38 -8.02
N VAL A 34 -7.51 -1.77 -7.49
CA VAL A 34 -8.24 -1.04 -6.46
C VAL A 34 -8.40 -1.90 -5.21
N VAL A 35 -8.33 -1.28 -4.04
CA VAL A 35 -8.60 -1.93 -2.75
C VAL A 35 -9.89 -1.39 -2.16
N ARG A 36 -10.91 -2.23 -2.05
CA ARG A 36 -12.15 -1.90 -1.34
C ARG A 36 -11.91 -2.04 0.15
N TRP A 37 -12.42 -1.12 0.95
CA TRP A 37 -12.27 -1.18 2.41
C TRP A 37 -13.56 -0.77 3.13
N ARG A 38 -13.73 -1.29 4.34
CA ARG A 38 -14.74 -0.88 5.32
C ARG A 38 -14.13 -0.87 6.71
N ASP A 39 -14.60 0.00 7.60
CA ASP A 39 -14.08 0.12 8.96
C ASP A 39 -15.12 -0.20 10.04
N ASN A 40 -14.65 -0.39 11.27
CA ASN A 40 -15.49 -0.66 12.45
C ASN A 40 -16.32 0.55 12.93
N ARG A 41 -16.22 1.69 12.23
CA ARG A 41 -16.97 2.93 12.50
C ARG A 41 -18.04 3.20 11.43
N GLY A 42 -18.27 2.24 10.54
CA GLY A 42 -19.29 2.33 9.49
C GLY A 42 -18.85 3.11 8.25
N ARG A 43 -17.58 3.50 8.12
CA ARG A 43 -17.05 4.11 6.90
C ARG A 43 -16.60 3.02 5.93
N ALA A 44 -16.73 3.30 4.65
CA ALA A 44 -16.26 2.41 3.60
C ALA A 44 -15.87 3.21 2.37
N GLY A 45 -15.08 2.60 1.49
CA GLY A 45 -14.57 3.24 0.30
C GLY A 45 -13.65 2.36 -0.53
N THR A 46 -12.90 3.01 -1.39
CA THR A 46 -11.86 2.41 -2.23
C THR A 46 -10.55 3.18 -2.07
N ASP A 47 -9.44 2.46 -2.14
CA ASP A 47 -8.10 3.00 -2.26
C ASP A 47 -7.55 2.59 -3.61
N GLU A 48 -7.12 3.57 -4.41
CA GLU A 48 -6.51 3.38 -5.72
C GLU A 48 -5.06 3.87 -5.67
N LEU A 49 -4.12 3.03 -6.10
CA LEU A 49 -2.74 3.46 -6.27
C LEU A 49 -2.59 4.16 -7.62
N LEU A 50 -2.30 5.46 -7.57
CA LEU A 50 -1.93 6.27 -8.72
C LEU A 50 -0.41 6.25 -8.90
N GLY A 51 0.07 6.79 -10.03
CA GLY A 51 1.49 7.01 -10.27
C GLY A 51 2.17 7.81 -9.15
N GLN A 52 3.51 7.69 -9.09
CA GLN A 52 4.34 8.41 -8.13
C GLN A 52 4.02 8.09 -6.65
N ARG A 53 3.57 6.86 -6.36
CA ARG A 53 3.23 6.39 -5.02
C ARG A 53 2.10 7.18 -4.36
N ILE A 54 1.24 7.83 -5.14
CA ILE A 54 0.05 8.51 -4.61
C ILE A 54 -1.06 7.50 -4.44
N ILE A 55 -1.73 7.53 -3.30
CA ILE A 55 -2.92 6.72 -3.02
C ILE A 55 -4.11 7.66 -2.98
N LYS A 56 -5.13 7.38 -3.81
CA LYS A 56 -6.43 8.06 -3.76
C LYS A 56 -7.40 7.21 -2.95
N ARG A 57 -7.85 7.73 -1.81
CA ARG A 57 -8.95 7.15 -1.03
C ARG A 57 -10.25 7.85 -1.39
N THR A 58 -11.19 7.10 -1.95
CA THR A 58 -12.56 7.57 -2.24
C THR A 58 -13.51 6.95 -1.24
N TYR A 59 -14.23 7.78 -0.49
CA TYR A 59 -15.24 7.34 0.46
C TYR A 59 -16.57 7.08 -0.27
N THR A 60 -17.42 6.25 0.33
CA THR A 60 -18.76 5.95 -0.19
C THR A 60 -19.70 7.16 -0.25
N ASP A 61 -19.43 8.22 0.51
CA ASP A 61 -20.11 9.51 0.45
C ASP A 61 -19.59 10.44 -0.68
N GLY A 62 -18.62 9.97 -1.46
CA GLY A 62 -17.98 10.72 -2.55
C GLY A 62 -16.80 11.58 -2.12
N GLY A 63 -16.48 11.65 -0.82
CA GLY A 63 -15.29 12.34 -0.33
C GLY A 63 -14.01 11.73 -0.87
N VAL A 64 -13.00 12.55 -1.15
CA VAL A 64 -11.69 12.08 -1.63
C VAL A 64 -10.58 12.62 -0.73
N VAL A 65 -9.67 11.73 -0.34
CA VAL A 65 -8.45 12.06 0.40
C VAL A 65 -7.27 11.38 -0.27
N TYR A 66 -6.18 12.12 -0.43
CA TYR A 66 -4.95 11.58 -0.97
C TYR A 66 -3.96 11.24 0.14
N ALA A 67 -3.15 10.23 -0.13
CA ALA A 67 -2.01 9.85 0.66
C ALA A 67 -0.82 9.59 -0.26
N ARG A 68 0.35 9.44 0.35
CA ARG A 68 1.59 9.06 -0.34
C ARG A 68 2.18 7.86 0.37
N ASP A 69 2.48 6.81 -0.38
CA ASP A 69 3.34 5.73 0.09
C ASP A 69 4.78 6.24 0.11
N VAL A 70 5.36 6.23 1.31
CA VAL A 70 6.71 6.73 1.56
C VAL A 70 7.72 5.59 1.76
N GLY A 71 7.32 4.36 1.49
CA GLY A 71 8.13 3.14 1.58
C GLY A 71 8.15 2.52 2.97
N TYR A 72 8.69 1.30 3.05
CA TYR A 72 8.84 0.53 4.29
C TYR A 72 7.54 0.40 5.11
N GLY A 73 6.41 0.21 4.42
CA GLY A 73 5.09 0.06 5.04
C GLY A 73 4.50 1.33 5.62
N ARG A 74 4.98 2.52 5.24
CA ARG A 74 4.51 3.81 5.76
C ARG A 74 3.70 4.57 4.73
N THR A 75 2.61 5.17 5.19
CA THR A 75 1.72 5.98 4.33
C THR A 75 1.45 7.31 5.00
N LEU A 76 1.76 8.41 4.31
CA LEU A 76 1.50 9.78 4.75
C LEU A 76 0.15 10.25 4.18
N TRP A 77 -0.80 10.57 5.05
CA TRP A 77 -2.12 11.08 4.71
C TRP A 77 -2.14 12.61 4.66
N ARG A 78 -3.11 13.18 3.94
CA ARG A 78 -3.30 14.64 3.75
C ARG A 78 -3.34 15.44 5.05
N ASP A 79 -3.89 14.88 6.12
CA ASP A 79 -3.98 15.50 7.44
C ASP A 79 -2.65 15.51 8.22
N GLY A 80 -1.58 14.98 7.61
CA GLY A 80 -0.28 14.80 8.25
C GLY A 80 -0.21 13.56 9.15
N THR A 81 -1.22 12.69 9.13
CA THR A 81 -1.13 11.41 9.83
C THR A 81 -0.23 10.45 9.05
N VAL A 82 0.66 9.74 9.73
CA VAL A 82 1.46 8.65 9.14
C VAL A 82 0.94 7.33 9.68
N THR A 83 0.49 6.44 8.81
CA THR A 83 0.16 5.07 9.20
C THR A 83 1.33 4.14 8.91
N VAL A 84 1.71 3.29 9.86
CA VAL A 84 2.90 2.43 9.75
C VAL A 84 2.55 0.96 9.93
N ASN A 85 2.86 0.14 8.94
CA ASN A 85 2.69 -1.30 9.01
C ASN A 85 3.71 -1.90 9.99
N ARG A 86 3.22 -2.60 11.02
CA ARG A 86 4.01 -3.36 12.00
C ARG A 86 3.75 -4.86 11.92
N THR A 87 3.14 -5.31 10.82
CA THR A 87 2.89 -6.74 10.58
C THR A 87 4.22 -7.47 10.47
N SER A 88 4.33 -8.55 11.23
CA SER A 88 5.44 -9.49 11.14
C SER A 88 4.85 -10.76 10.54
N PHE A 89 5.01 -10.96 9.24
CA PHE A 89 4.53 -12.19 8.61
C PHE A 89 5.31 -13.37 9.20
N ARG A 90 4.62 -14.28 9.91
CA ARG A 90 5.20 -15.54 10.41
C ARG A 90 5.31 -16.51 9.24
N GLY A 91 6.41 -16.40 8.50
CA GLY A 91 6.81 -17.23 7.37
C GLY A 91 8.24 -16.84 6.98
N ARG A 92 8.92 -17.60 6.13
CA ARG A 92 10.37 -17.43 5.84
C ARG A 92 10.78 -16.05 5.26
N LEU A 93 9.81 -15.15 5.03
CA LEU A 93 9.99 -13.74 4.64
C LEU A 93 9.90 -12.73 5.82
N GLY A 94 9.73 -13.18 7.06
CA GLY A 94 9.42 -12.33 8.23
C GLY A 94 10.58 -11.49 8.82
N MET A 95 11.75 -11.41 8.18
CA MET A 95 12.91 -10.72 8.76
C MET A 95 13.07 -9.22 8.43
N LEU A 96 12.30 -8.65 7.50
CA LEU A 96 12.61 -7.29 7.01
C LEU A 96 11.80 -6.12 7.59
N LEU A 97 10.65 -6.33 8.23
CA LEU A 97 9.85 -5.21 8.78
C LEU A 97 10.10 -4.91 10.27
N ALA A 98 10.85 -5.76 10.98
CA ALA A 98 11.09 -5.60 12.42
C ALA A 98 12.21 -4.59 12.76
N ALA A 99 13.04 -4.17 11.80
CA ALA A 99 14.30 -3.48 12.08
C ALA A 99 14.25 -1.94 12.08
N VAL A 100 13.14 -1.29 11.72
CA VAL A 100 13.03 0.18 11.80
C VAL A 100 12.07 0.59 12.92
N ALA A 101 12.49 0.28 14.14
CA ALA A 101 11.97 0.89 15.36
C ALA A 101 13.05 1.85 15.87
N GLY A 102 12.86 3.15 15.66
CA GLY A 102 13.69 4.19 16.27
C GLY A 102 14.41 5.06 15.25
N GLY A 103 13.75 6.13 14.79
CA GLY A 103 14.39 7.15 13.96
C GLY A 103 13.44 7.71 12.93
N VAL A 104 12.88 8.87 13.23
CA VAL A 104 12.20 9.73 12.26
C VAL A 104 13.21 10.16 11.21
N VAL A 105 13.38 9.39 10.14
CA VAL A 105 14.07 9.86 8.92
C VAL A 105 13.03 10.64 8.10
N LEU A 106 12.65 11.82 8.58
CA LEU A 106 11.82 12.78 7.84
C LEU A 106 12.69 13.64 6.93
N GLY A 107 13.50 12.98 6.09
CA GLY A 107 14.16 13.65 4.97
C GLY A 107 13.13 13.99 3.89
N ALA A 108 12.73 15.26 3.81
CA ALA A 108 12.04 15.89 2.67
C ALA A 108 10.93 15.04 1.99
N MET A 109 9.99 14.47 2.75
CA MET A 109 8.84 13.80 2.15
C MET A 109 7.89 14.85 1.57
N ALA A 110 7.72 14.84 0.25
CA ALA A 110 6.74 15.69 -0.42
C ALA A 110 5.35 15.36 0.13
N PRO A 111 4.60 16.35 0.64
CA PRO A 111 3.25 16.10 1.15
C PRO A 111 2.37 15.52 0.03
N PRO A 112 1.40 14.66 0.37
CA PRO A 112 0.39 14.27 -0.60
C PRO A 112 -0.38 15.52 -1.08
N PRO A 113 -0.87 15.51 -2.33
CA PRO A 113 -1.64 16.63 -2.85
C PRO A 113 -2.92 16.86 -2.03
N ALA A 114 -3.32 18.12 -1.88
CA ALA A 114 -4.55 18.46 -1.17
C ALA A 114 -5.79 18.12 -2.00
N GLU A 115 -5.71 18.37 -3.30
CA GLU A 115 -6.72 18.10 -4.31
C GLU A 115 -6.03 17.79 -5.64
N MET A 116 -6.71 17.06 -6.51
CA MET A 116 -6.29 16.81 -7.88
C MET A 116 -7.50 16.83 -8.79
N THR A 117 -7.30 17.31 -10.00
CA THR A 117 -8.29 17.23 -11.07
C THR A 117 -8.35 15.81 -11.63
N VAL A 118 -9.47 15.47 -12.27
CA VAL A 118 -9.65 14.17 -12.95
C VAL A 118 -8.57 13.95 -14.02
N ALA A 119 -8.16 15.01 -14.73
CA ALA A 119 -7.12 14.92 -15.75
C ALA A 119 -5.74 14.58 -15.16
N GLU A 120 -5.40 15.17 -14.00
CA GLU A 120 -4.14 14.85 -13.29
C GLU A 120 -4.13 13.42 -12.75
N GLU A 121 -5.26 12.96 -12.21
CA GLU A 121 -5.41 11.56 -11.79
C GLU A 121 -5.18 10.59 -12.96
N GLU A 122 -5.79 10.86 -14.11
CA GLU A 122 -5.68 10.00 -15.28
C GLU A 122 -4.25 9.96 -15.84
N ALA A 123 -3.57 11.12 -15.87
CA ALA A 123 -2.16 11.18 -16.24
C ALA A 123 -1.29 10.32 -15.30
N LEU A 124 -1.59 10.31 -13.99
CA LEU A 124 -0.89 9.48 -13.02
C LEU A 124 -1.21 7.99 -13.19
N ARG A 125 -2.45 7.62 -13.51
CA ARG A 125 -2.81 6.23 -13.85
C ARG A 125 -2.04 5.75 -15.07
N GLN A 126 -1.97 6.55 -16.12
CA GLN A 126 -1.23 6.22 -17.34
C GLN A 126 0.27 6.05 -17.06
N GLN A 127 0.86 6.91 -16.22
CA GLN A 127 2.26 6.75 -15.79
C GLN A 127 2.49 5.42 -15.06
N ALA A 128 1.59 5.05 -14.14
CA ALA A 128 1.67 3.78 -13.42
C ALA A 128 1.57 2.57 -14.36
N ALA A 129 0.64 2.62 -15.33
CA ALA A 129 0.50 1.56 -16.34
C ALA A 129 1.72 1.45 -17.27
N SER A 130 2.34 2.58 -17.60
CA SER A 130 3.51 2.65 -18.49
C SER A 130 4.82 2.18 -17.84
N GLY A 131 4.93 2.30 -16.50
CA GLY A 131 6.11 1.88 -15.75
C GLY A 131 6.25 0.37 -15.58
N SER A 132 5.19 -0.41 -15.84
CA SER A 132 5.19 -1.87 -15.67
C SER A 132 5.81 -2.64 -16.86
N SER A 133 6.17 -1.97 -17.96
CA SER A 133 6.65 -2.62 -19.20
C SER A 133 8.13 -2.36 -19.55
N GLY A 134 8.93 -1.75 -18.66
CA GLY A 134 10.35 -1.43 -18.90
C GLY A 134 11.28 -2.15 -17.92
N GLY A 135 12.05 -3.12 -18.40
CA GLY A 135 12.79 -4.08 -17.58
C GLY A 135 14.05 -3.57 -16.86
N GLY A 136 14.39 -4.31 -15.80
CA GLY A 136 15.75 -4.75 -15.45
C GLY A 136 16.77 -3.73 -14.96
N GLY A 137 17.02 -3.76 -13.64
CA GLY A 137 18.37 -3.56 -13.10
C GLY A 137 18.54 -2.47 -12.03
N GLY A 138 18.67 -2.91 -10.77
CA GLY A 138 19.58 -2.29 -9.79
C GLY A 138 18.94 -1.45 -8.68
N GLY A 139 19.21 -1.86 -7.44
CA GLY A 139 19.13 -0.99 -6.25
C GLY A 139 18.00 -1.38 -5.30
N GLY A 140 18.32 -2.27 -4.37
CA GLY A 140 17.37 -2.76 -3.38
C GLY A 140 16.92 -1.69 -2.39
N ASP A 141 15.65 -1.79 -2.01
CA ASP A 141 15.08 -1.38 -0.72
C ASP A 141 13.70 -2.02 -0.65
N GLY A 142 13.53 -3.02 0.23
CA GLY A 142 12.33 -3.84 0.36
C GLY A 142 11.07 -2.99 0.60
N GLY A 143 10.37 -2.69 -0.50
CA GLY A 143 9.13 -1.94 -0.54
C GLY A 143 7.94 -2.84 -0.20
N GLY A 144 7.65 -3.02 1.07
CA GLY A 144 6.41 -3.66 1.55
C GLY A 144 5.18 -2.75 1.37
N GLY A 145 4.99 -2.21 0.17
CA GLY A 145 3.85 -1.39 -0.22
C GLY A 145 3.20 -2.05 -1.43
N TYR A 146 1.93 -2.46 -1.27
CA TYR A 146 1.00 -3.02 -2.28
C TYR A 146 1.44 -4.24 -3.14
N ASP A 147 2.73 -4.50 -3.32
CA ASP A 147 3.29 -5.61 -4.11
C ASP A 147 3.51 -6.89 -3.27
N ASP A 148 3.69 -6.76 -1.95
CA ASP A 148 3.99 -7.86 -0.99
C ASP A 148 2.80 -8.80 -0.68
N TRP A 149 1.69 -8.68 -1.41
CA TRP A 149 0.48 -9.51 -1.24
C TRP A 149 0.37 -10.61 -2.29
N ASP A 150 1.25 -10.57 -3.30
CA ASP A 150 1.33 -11.56 -4.38
C ASP A 150 2.27 -12.68 -3.94
N ASP A 151 1.81 -13.57 -3.06
CA ASP A 151 2.41 -14.90 -2.96
C ASP A 151 2.00 -15.64 -4.23
N GLY A 152 2.98 -15.78 -5.12
CA GLY A 152 2.77 -16.09 -6.53
C GLY A 152 2.20 -17.46 -6.82
N ASP A 153 1.45 -17.50 -7.91
CA ASP A 153 1.29 -18.66 -8.78
C ASP A 153 1.25 -18.11 -10.20
N ASP A 154 2.43 -17.77 -10.74
CA ASP A 154 2.76 -17.81 -12.18
C ASP A 154 4.11 -17.11 -12.44
N GLY A 155 5.21 -17.86 -12.31
CA GLY A 155 6.54 -17.39 -12.68
C GLY A 155 7.61 -18.46 -12.49
N GLY A 156 7.85 -19.26 -13.53
CA GLY A 156 8.89 -20.30 -13.55
C GLY A 156 9.10 -20.93 -14.91
N ASP A 157 9.73 -20.13 -15.78
CA ASP A 157 10.40 -20.36 -17.06
C ASP A 157 10.59 -21.77 -17.65
N ALA A 158 10.46 -21.75 -18.98
CA ALA A 158 11.16 -22.49 -20.03
C ALA A 158 12.38 -23.37 -19.63
N ASP A 159 12.41 -24.54 -20.31
CA ASP A 159 13.54 -25.40 -20.69
C ASP A 159 13.97 -26.54 -19.73
N GLY A 160 13.70 -27.79 -20.11
CA GLY A 160 14.32 -28.98 -19.51
C GLY A 160 13.70 -30.33 -19.90
N ASP A 161 14.21 -30.94 -20.96
CA ASP A 161 14.10 -32.36 -21.34
C ASP A 161 14.35 -33.32 -20.15
N PHE A 162 13.42 -34.26 -19.89
CA PHE A 162 13.69 -35.60 -19.32
C PHE A 162 12.48 -36.54 -19.51
N GLY A 163 12.64 -37.59 -20.34
CA GLY A 163 11.92 -38.87 -20.21
C GLY A 163 11.18 -39.38 -21.44
#